data_AF-A0A847H3K2-F1
#
_entry.id   AF-A0A847H3K2-F1
#
_cell.length_a   1.000
_cell.length_b   1.000
_cell.length_c   1.000
_cell.angle_alpha   90.00
_cell.angle_beta   90.00
_cell.angle_gamma   90.00
#
_symmetry.space_group_name_H-M   'P 1'
#
loop_
_entity.id
_entity.type
_entity.pdbx_description
1 polymer ?
#
loop_
_entity_poly.entity_id
_entity_poly.type
_entity_poly.pdbx_seq_one_letter_code
_entity_poly.pdbx_strand_id
1 'polypeptide(L)'
;YANRYFTRAVGGDCLESLGDVVNAAEKNVDGVIHLGPFNCTPEIISQSVIPHISRQEDIPVISLSMDEHTGRAGVLTRIEAFVDLIRRYGYKKDSKKELCAL
;
A
#
# COMPACT_ATOMS: atom_id res chain seq x y z
N TYR A 1 4.69 -0.26 -15.46
CA TYR A 1 4.37 -0.93 -14.18
C TYR A 1 2.85 -1.01 -13.94
N ALA A 2 2.10 0.10 -13.93
CA ALA A 2 0.65 0.09 -13.65
C ALA A 2 -0.29 -0.48 -14.75
N ASN A 3 0.17 -0.59 -16.00
CA ASN A 3 -0.66 -1.00 -17.16
C ASN A 3 -1.19 -2.46 -17.10
N ARG A 4 -0.73 -3.26 -16.13
CA ARG A 4 -1.24 -4.62 -15.85
C ARG A 4 -2.56 -4.61 -15.07
N TYR A 5 -2.84 -3.54 -14.35
CA TYR A 5 -4.01 -3.43 -13.46
C TYR A 5 -5.11 -2.51 -14.03
N PHE A 6 -4.87 -1.83 -15.16
CA PHE A 6 -5.82 -0.91 -15.79
C PHE A 6 -5.87 -1.05 -17.32
N THR A 7 -7.08 -1.06 -17.88
CA THR A 7 -7.34 -1.04 -19.33
C THR A 7 -7.50 0.39 -19.88
N ARG A 8 -7.78 1.37 -19.03
CA ARG A 8 -7.94 2.79 -19.41
C ARG A 8 -7.48 3.69 -18.27
N ALA A 9 -6.74 4.74 -18.58
CA ALA A 9 -6.29 5.72 -17.59
C ALA A 9 -7.51 6.45 -17.00
N VAL A 10 -7.76 6.23 -15.72
CA VAL A 10 -8.54 7.15 -14.90
C VAL A 10 -7.64 8.37 -14.71
N GLY A 11 -8.04 9.54 -15.17
CA GLY A 11 -7.21 10.75 -15.08
C GLY A 11 -6.79 11.09 -13.63
N GLY A 12 -5.77 11.93 -13.48
CA GLY A 12 -5.11 12.22 -12.21
C GLY A 12 -3.99 11.23 -11.87
N ASP A 13 -3.46 11.30 -10.64
CA ASP A 13 -2.27 10.54 -10.19
C ASP A 13 -2.56 9.08 -9.78
N CYS A 14 -3.69 8.51 -10.20
CA CYS A 14 -4.12 7.16 -9.82
C CYS A 14 -3.13 6.09 -10.33
N LEU A 15 -2.77 6.14 -11.61
CA LEU A 15 -1.83 5.19 -12.21
C LEU A 15 -0.42 5.32 -11.64
N GLU A 16 0.01 6.55 -11.35
CA GLU A 16 1.31 6.84 -10.76
C GLU A 16 1.40 6.27 -9.35
N SER A 17 0.41 6.55 -8.50
CA SER A 17 0.32 6.03 -7.14
C SER A 17 0.38 4.49 -7.09
N LEU A 18 -0.33 3.80 -7.99
CA LEU A 18 -0.27 2.34 -8.08
C LEU A 18 1.06 1.84 -8.63
N GLY A 19 1.64 2.56 -9.60
CA GLY A 19 2.97 2.27 -10.13
C GLY A 19 4.06 2.37 -9.05
N ASP A 20 3.94 3.34 -8.16
CA ASP A 20 4.85 3.52 -7.03
C ASP A 20 4.77 2.38 -6.03
N VAL A 21 3.59 1.83 -5.77
CA VAL A 21 3.43 0.64 -4.93
C VAL A 21 4.17 -0.56 -5.53
N VAL A 22 4.04 -0.78 -6.84
CA VAL A 22 4.74 -1.87 -7.54
C VAL A 22 6.26 -1.66 -7.52
N ASN A 23 6.72 -0.44 -7.80
CA ASN A 23 8.14 -0.07 -7.75
C ASN A 23 8.74 -0.23 -6.33
N ALA A 24 7.95 0.07 -5.29
CA ALA A 24 8.35 -0.16 -3.91
C ALA A 24 8.53 -1.66 -3.60
N ALA A 25 7.67 -2.52 -4.15
CA ALA A 25 7.83 -3.96 -4.03
C ALA A 25 9.12 -4.46 -4.71
N GLU A 26 9.40 -3.99 -5.93
CA GLU A 26 10.66 -4.34 -6.65
C GLU A 26 11.91 -3.89 -5.87
N LYS A 27 11.82 -2.74 -5.18
CA LYS A 27 12.89 -2.21 -4.32
C LYS A 27 12.98 -2.86 -2.93
N ASN A 28 12.18 -3.90 -2.66
CA ASN A 28 12.12 -4.59 -1.37
C ASN A 28 11.83 -3.64 -0.19
N VAL A 29 10.94 -2.67 -0.38
CA VAL A 29 10.46 -1.81 0.70
C VAL A 29 9.54 -2.62 1.62
N ASP A 30 9.63 -2.39 2.93
CA ASP A 30 8.90 -3.16 3.95
C ASP A 30 7.38 -2.88 3.98
N GLY A 31 6.94 -1.75 3.43
CA GLY A 31 5.53 -1.41 3.28
C GLY A 31 5.32 -0.02 2.69
N VAL A 32 4.09 0.25 2.22
CA VAL A 32 3.73 1.52 1.58
C VAL A 32 2.54 2.17 2.29
N ILE A 33 2.63 3.49 2.47
CA ILE A 33 1.52 4.30 2.97
C ILE A 33 1.02 5.16 1.81
N HIS A 34 -0.19 4.86 1.34
CA HIS A 34 -0.87 5.64 0.33
C HIS A 34 -1.66 6.76 1.01
N LEU A 35 -1.30 8.00 0.72
CA LEU A 35 -1.92 9.19 1.30
C LEU A 35 -2.69 9.94 0.22
N GLY A 36 -3.88 10.40 0.56
CA GLY A 36 -4.45 11.51 -0.20
C GLY A 36 -5.76 12.05 0.37
N PRO A 37 -6.35 13.04 -0.31
CA PRO A 37 -7.42 13.85 0.25
C PRO A 37 -8.76 13.12 0.24
N PHE A 38 -9.55 13.36 1.30
CA PHE A 38 -10.90 12.82 1.40
C PHE A 38 -11.75 13.23 0.18
N ASN A 39 -12.54 12.27 -0.31
CA ASN A 39 -13.45 12.43 -1.44
C ASN A 39 -12.79 12.65 -2.83
N CYS A 40 -11.52 12.31 -3.00
CA CYS A 40 -10.86 12.30 -4.30
C CYS A 40 -11.28 11.05 -5.11
N THR A 41 -11.99 11.24 -6.23
CA THR A 41 -12.47 10.14 -7.10
C THR A 41 -11.36 9.19 -7.59
N PRO A 42 -10.18 9.67 -8.05
CA PRO A 42 -9.08 8.77 -8.40
C PRO A 42 -8.52 8.00 -7.19
N GLU A 43 -8.64 8.53 -5.98
CA GLU A 43 -8.18 7.84 -4.76
C GLU A 43 -9.07 6.66 -4.38
N ILE A 44 -10.38 6.80 -4.49
CA ILE A 44 -11.34 5.70 -4.25
C ILE A 44 -11.01 4.53 -5.18
N ILE A 45 -10.67 4.84 -6.42
CA ILE A 45 -10.27 3.85 -7.41
C ILE A 45 -8.93 3.20 -7.02
N SER A 46 -7.91 4.00 -6.65
CA SER A 46 -6.64 3.46 -6.13
C SER A 46 -6.85 2.52 -4.94
N GLN A 47 -7.66 2.93 -3.95
CA GLN A 47 -7.97 2.14 -2.76
C GLN A 47 -8.64 0.80 -3.08
N SER A 48 -9.41 0.70 -4.17
CA SER A 48 -10.00 -0.56 -4.60
C SER A 48 -8.99 -1.54 -5.20
N VAL A 49 -7.91 -1.03 -5.81
CA VAL A 49 -6.91 -1.82 -6.52
C VAL A 49 -5.70 -2.17 -5.64
N ILE A 50 -5.33 -1.28 -4.71
CA ILE A 50 -4.21 -1.48 -3.77
C ILE A 50 -4.23 -2.85 -3.07
N PRO A 51 -5.36 -3.37 -2.53
CA PRO A 51 -5.40 -4.68 -1.90
C PRO A 51 -5.10 -5.84 -2.84
N HIS A 52 -5.36 -5.67 -4.14
CA HIS A 52 -5.00 -6.66 -5.16
C HIS A 52 -3.49 -6.64 -5.42
N ILE A 53 -2.91 -5.46 -5.67
CA ILE A 53 -1.46 -5.28 -5.88
C ILE A 53 -0.68 -5.73 -4.65
N SER A 54 -1.09 -5.33 -3.45
CA SER A 54 -0.47 -5.72 -2.18
C SER A 54 -0.33 -7.24 -2.02
N ARG A 55 -1.35 -8.00 -2.47
CA ARG A 55 -1.32 -9.47 -2.45
C ARG A 55 -0.48 -10.07 -3.57
N GLN A 56 -0.46 -9.47 -4.75
CA GLN A 56 0.32 -9.99 -5.88
C GLN A 56 1.81 -9.75 -5.73
N GLU A 57 2.18 -8.56 -5.26
CA GLU A 57 3.57 -8.12 -5.10
C GLU A 57 4.12 -8.43 -3.69
N ASP A 58 3.32 -9.07 -2.82
CA ASP A 58 3.70 -9.48 -1.46
C ASP A 58 4.25 -8.31 -0.60
N ILE A 59 3.63 -7.13 -0.72
CA ILE A 59 4.00 -5.90 0.00
C ILE A 59 2.79 -5.35 0.79
N PRO A 60 2.92 -5.07 2.10
CA PRO A 60 1.83 -4.49 2.87
C PRO A 60 1.61 -3.02 2.51
N VAL A 61 0.35 -2.63 2.30
CA VAL A 61 -0.03 -1.26 1.96
C VAL A 61 -1.21 -0.80 2.82
N ILE A 62 -1.15 0.41 3.36
CA ILE A 62 -2.27 1.08 4.03
C ILE A 62 -2.64 2.36 3.28
N SER A 63 -3.94 2.63 3.12
CA SER A 63 -4.42 3.92 2.60
C SER A 63 -4.95 4.77 3.74
N LEU A 64 -4.51 6.03 3.81
CA LEU A 64 -4.98 7.02 4.78
C LEU A 64 -5.55 8.22 4.01
N SER A 65 -6.84 8.43 4.17
CA SER A 65 -7.51 9.64 3.70
C SER A 65 -7.28 10.78 4.69
N MET A 66 -6.75 11.88 4.21
CA MET A 66 -6.55 13.12 4.97
C MET A 66 -7.81 13.97 4.86
N ASP A 67 -8.54 14.11 5.96
CA ASP A 67 -9.66 15.05 6.12
C ASP A 67 -9.37 16.00 7.29
N GLU A 68 -9.84 17.25 7.22
CA GLU A 68 -9.70 18.25 8.31
C GLU A 68 -10.29 17.74 9.64
N HIS A 69 -11.31 16.86 9.58
CA HIS A 69 -11.91 16.20 10.75
C HIS A 69 -11.20 14.89 11.16
N THR A 70 -10.16 14.47 10.44
CA THR A 70 -9.37 13.29 10.83
C THR A 70 -8.54 13.64 12.06
N GLY A 71 -9.01 13.21 13.24
CA GLY A 71 -8.29 13.43 14.48
C GLY A 71 -6.87 12.89 14.39
N ARG A 72 -5.87 13.72 14.71
CA ARG A 72 -4.43 13.35 14.68
C ARG A 72 -4.15 12.03 15.41
N ALA A 73 -4.85 11.78 16.50
CA ALA A 73 -4.76 10.53 17.26
C ALA A 73 -5.15 9.30 16.41
N GLY A 74 -6.20 9.39 15.59
CA GLY A 74 -6.65 8.29 14.73
C GLY A 74 -5.66 7.95 13.62
N VAL A 75 -4.97 8.95 13.06
CA VAL A 75 -3.90 8.73 12.08
C VAL A 75 -2.70 8.05 12.75
N LEU A 76 -2.26 8.57 13.91
CA LEU A 76 -1.14 8.02 14.65
C LEU A 76 -1.35 6.55 15.00
N THR A 77 -2.51 6.20 15.58
CA THR A 77 -2.82 4.81 15.94
C THR A 77 -2.87 3.88 14.73
N ARG A 78 -3.33 4.36 13.56
CA ARG A 78 -3.30 3.56 12.32
C ARG A 78 -1.88 3.32 11.82
N ILE A 79 -1.00 4.33 11.92
CA ILE A 79 0.41 4.18 11.57
C ILE A 79 1.11 3.20 12.53
N GLU A 80 0.88 3.34 13.83
CA GLU A 80 1.42 2.41 14.85
C GLU A 80 0.99 0.97 14.55
N ALA A 81 -0.30 0.74 14.33
CA ALA A 81 -0.83 -0.58 13.97
C ALA A 81 -0.25 -1.10 12.65
N PHE A 82 0.00 -0.22 11.67
CA PHE A 82 0.59 -0.61 10.39
C PHE A 82 2.06 -1.01 10.54
N VAL A 83 2.85 -0.30 11.36
CA VAL A 83 4.23 -0.66 11.66
C VAL A 83 4.30 -2.01 12.37
N ASP A 84 3.39 -2.27 13.32
CA ASP A 84 3.30 -3.58 13.98
C ASP A 84 2.93 -4.71 13.01
N LEU A 85 2.07 -4.42 12.03
CA LEU A 85 1.75 -5.36 10.95
C LEU A 85 2.97 -5.66 10.08
N ILE A 86 3.73 -4.64 9.67
CA ILE A 86 4.97 -4.80 8.89
C ILE A 86 5.98 -5.66 9.63
N ARG A 87 6.22 -5.39 10.93
CA ARG A 87 7.15 -6.17 11.75
C ARG A 87 6.79 -7.65 11.80
N ARG A 88 5.50 -7.97 11.92
CA ARG A 88 5.00 -9.36 11.88
C ARG A 88 5.11 -9.97 10.49
N TYR A 89 4.95 -9.16 9.45
CA TYR A 89 5.07 -9.58 8.06
C TYR A 89 6.53 -9.93 7.71
N GLY A 90 7.47 -9.07 8.09
CA GLY A 90 8.92 -9.31 7.92
C GLY A 90 9.38 -10.59 8.60
N TYR A 91 8.90 -10.87 9.83
CA TYR A 91 9.15 -12.12 10.53
C TYR A 91 8.72 -13.36 9.73
N LYS A 92 7.56 -13.31 9.05
CA LYS A 92 7.11 -14.42 8.18
C LYS A 92 8.00 -14.59 6.95
N LYS A 93 8.49 -13.49 6.37
CA LYS A 93 9.33 -13.52 5.17
C LYS A 93 10.70 -14.12 5.48
N ASP A 94 11.27 -13.81 6.64
CA ASP A 94 12.54 -14.37 7.12
C ASP A 94 12.41 -15.87 7.42
N SER A 95 11.39 -16.26 8.22
CA SER A 95 11.14 -17.68 8.50
C SER A 95 10.83 -18.51 7.24
N LYS A 96 10.16 -17.94 6.22
CA LYS A 96 9.89 -18.64 4.95
C LYS A 96 11.14 -18.77 4.07
N LYS A 97 12.05 -17.79 4.12
CA LYS A 97 13.35 -17.88 3.46
C LYS A 97 14.22 -18.96 4.09
N GLU A 98 14.29 -19.01 5.43
CA GLU A 98 15.03 -20.07 6.14
C GLU A 98 14.44 -21.47 5.86
N LEU A 99 13.11 -21.60 5.81
CA LEU A 99 12.45 -22.88 5.51
C LEU A 99 12.66 -23.35 4.06
N CYS A 100 12.81 -22.44 3.10
CA CYS A 100 13.11 -22.78 1.69
C CYS A 100 14.62 -22.95 1.40
N ALA A 101 15.49 -22.52 2.33
CA ALA A 101 16.93 -22.69 2.22
C ALA A 101 17.44 -24.01 2.82
N LEU A 102 16.56 -24.74 3.52
CA LEU A 102 16.74 -26.12 3.99
C LEU A 102 16.18 -27.11 2.96
#